data_AF-A0AB33L0J0-F1
#
_entry.id   AF-A0AB33L0J0-F1
#
_cell.length_a   1.000
_cell.length_b   1.000
_cell.length_c   1.000
_cell.angle_alpha   90.00
_cell.angle_beta   90.00
_cell.angle_gamma   90.00
#
_symmetry.space_group_name_H-M   'P 1'
#
loop_
_entity.id
_entity.type
_entity.pdbx_description
1 polymer ?
#
loop_
_entity_poly.entity_id
_entity_poly.type
_entity_poly.pdbx_seq_one_letter_code
_entity_poly.pdbx_strand_id
1 'polypeptide(L)'
;MEIKYFIILGIFSAAVAILRKNNRIDSDKIEKKKAVRSKAKSLLDKFRNSTDYNHPISKSIVRLLENYHYHENVGKTLTDEEIKMIEEKLNLKLPKSYKLFLKYFGDGGHWVFVQNIDSIQNGGFYKEYDYNKTLNEFVYLGEEKIMTESLLSLMIGDSNGGAWCWLTHEERKDNEWSLAYYMDGCLHYKVKNFTEWLEVAASDREVIREYDIEEKLGLG
;
A
#
# COMPACT_ATOMS: atom_id res chain seq x y z
N MET A 1 47.67 -46.32 1.38
CA MET A 1 46.35 -46.32 2.04
C MET A 1 45.83 -44.89 2.29
N GLU A 2 46.51 -43.83 1.82
CA GLU A 2 46.33 -42.47 2.35
C GLU A 2 45.39 -41.57 1.53
N ILE A 3 45.41 -41.67 0.19
CA ILE A 3 44.61 -40.81 -0.70
C ILE A 3 43.09 -40.94 -0.46
N LYS A 4 42.61 -42.15 -0.14
CA LYS A 4 41.19 -42.40 0.15
C LYS A 4 40.70 -41.64 1.40
N TYR A 5 41.55 -41.52 2.43
CA TYR A 5 41.19 -40.78 3.65
C TYR A 5 41.14 -39.27 3.41
N PHE A 6 42.05 -38.72 2.60
CA PHE A 6 42.02 -37.30 2.22
C PHE A 6 40.78 -36.95 1.39
N ILE A 7 40.35 -37.83 0.48
CA ILE A 7 39.10 -37.66 -0.29
C ILE A 7 37.88 -37.67 0.65
N ILE A 8 37.82 -38.62 1.60
CA ILE A 8 36.74 -38.71 2.59
C ILE A 8 36.70 -37.44 3.47
N LEU A 9 37.85 -37.00 4.00
CA LEU A 9 37.96 -35.76 4.79
C LEU A 9 37.55 -34.51 4.01
N GLY A 10 37.92 -34.44 2.72
CA GLY A 10 37.50 -33.36 1.82
C GLY A 10 35.99 -33.33 1.63
N ILE A 11 35.35 -34.49 1.40
CA ILE A 11 33.89 -34.61 1.26
C ILE A 11 33.18 -34.23 2.57
N PHE A 12 33.64 -34.73 3.72
CA PHE A 12 33.09 -34.37 5.02
C PHE A 12 33.20 -32.87 5.31
N SER A 13 34.36 -32.27 5.01
CA SER A 13 34.57 -30.83 5.21
C SER A 13 33.65 -29.99 4.32
N ALA A 14 33.47 -30.38 3.05
CA ALA A 14 32.55 -29.74 2.14
C ALA A 14 31.09 -29.88 2.62
N ALA A 15 30.68 -31.06 3.09
CA ALA A 15 29.35 -31.29 3.62
C ALA A 15 29.05 -30.42 4.87
N VAL A 16 30.01 -30.32 5.79
CA VAL A 16 29.90 -29.44 6.98
C VAL A 16 29.81 -27.97 6.57
N ALA A 17 30.58 -27.54 5.57
CA ALA A 17 30.52 -26.17 5.05
C ALA A 17 29.15 -25.85 4.43
N ILE A 18 28.58 -26.78 3.66
CA ILE A 18 27.24 -26.66 3.08
C ILE A 18 26.17 -26.59 4.18
N LEU A 19 26.22 -27.49 5.16
CA LEU A 19 25.28 -27.48 6.29
C LEU A 19 25.35 -26.18 7.09
N ARG A 20 26.56 -25.68 7.36
CA ARG A 20 26.76 -24.40 8.05
C ARG A 20 26.19 -23.22 7.26
N LYS A 21 26.35 -23.23 5.93
CA LYS A 21 25.77 -22.20 5.05
C LYS A 21 24.24 -22.24 5.09
N ASN A 22 23.64 -23.42 4.99
CA ASN A 22 22.18 -23.58 5.06
C ASN A 22 21.63 -23.15 6.42
N ASN A 23 22.26 -23.59 7.51
CA ASN A 23 21.86 -23.17 8.87
C ASN A 23 21.95 -21.66 9.08
N ARG A 24 22.94 -20.98 8.49
CA ARG A 24 23.01 -19.51 8.51
C ARG A 24 21.84 -18.88 7.77
N ILE A 25 21.55 -19.36 6.56
CA ILE A 25 20.41 -18.86 5.76
C ILE A 25 19.09 -19.04 6.51
N ASP A 26 18.89 -20.20 7.14
CA ASP A 26 17.68 -20.47 7.93
C ASP A 26 17.62 -19.60 9.19
N SER A 27 18.74 -19.40 9.89
CA SER A 27 18.84 -18.50 11.04
C SER A 27 18.48 -17.07 10.66
N ASP A 28 19.06 -16.55 9.57
CA ASP A 28 18.79 -15.20 9.07
C ASP A 28 17.30 -15.04 8.70
N LYS A 29 16.71 -16.08 8.09
CA LYS A 29 15.27 -16.11 7.75
C LYS A 29 14.40 -16.07 9.00
N ILE A 30 14.77 -16.80 10.06
CA ILE A 30 14.06 -16.81 11.35
C ILE A 30 14.18 -15.44 12.03
N GLU A 31 15.36 -14.84 12.06
CA GLU A 31 15.59 -13.52 12.67
C GLU A 31 14.77 -12.44 11.96
N LYS A 32 14.76 -12.42 10.62
CA LYS A 32 13.90 -11.53 9.84
C LYS A 32 12.43 -11.71 10.19
N LYS A 33 11.93 -12.94 10.27
CA LYS A 33 10.53 -13.21 10.66
C LYS A 33 10.23 -12.74 12.08
N LYS A 34 11.14 -12.93 13.03
CA LYS A 34 10.99 -12.43 14.41
C LYS A 34 10.94 -10.90 14.45
N ALA A 35 11.82 -10.22 13.72
CA ALA A 35 11.84 -8.77 13.64
C ALA A 35 10.52 -8.20 13.08
N VAL A 36 10.02 -8.79 11.98
CA VAL A 36 8.73 -8.42 11.39
C VAL A 36 7.57 -8.57 12.38
N ARG A 37 7.49 -9.72 13.08
CA ARG A 37 6.46 -9.96 14.10
C ARG A 37 6.55 -8.99 15.28
N SER A 38 7.77 -8.69 15.73
CA SER A 38 8.00 -7.72 16.81
C SER A 38 7.54 -6.32 16.42
N LYS A 39 7.88 -5.87 15.20
CA LYS A 39 7.41 -4.59 14.64
C LYS A 39 5.89 -4.55 14.57
N ALA A 40 5.27 -5.57 13.98
CA ALA A 40 3.81 -5.68 13.84
C ALA A 40 3.10 -5.62 15.20
N LYS A 41 3.59 -6.37 16.19
CA LYS A 41 3.06 -6.34 17.56
C LYS A 41 3.18 -4.95 18.18
N SER A 42 4.36 -4.33 18.08
CA SER A 42 4.57 -2.98 18.63
C SER A 42 3.64 -1.94 18.01
N LEU A 43 3.42 -1.99 16.70
CA LEU A 43 2.50 -1.09 16.00
C LEU A 43 1.04 -1.36 16.41
N LEU A 44 0.65 -2.63 16.51
CA LEU A 44 -0.69 -3.04 16.92
C LEU A 44 -1.00 -2.60 18.36
N ASP A 45 -0.06 -2.79 19.28
CA ASP A 45 -0.20 -2.35 20.67
C ASP A 45 -0.26 -0.82 20.76
N LYS A 46 0.57 -0.10 19.99
CA LYS A 46 0.51 1.37 19.90
C LYS A 46 -0.86 1.84 19.38
N PHE A 47 -1.39 1.18 18.36
CA PHE A 47 -2.66 1.56 17.75
C PHE A 47 -3.87 1.25 18.66
N ARG A 48 -3.94 0.04 19.22
CA ARG A 48 -5.05 -0.38 20.12
C ARG A 48 -5.18 0.47 21.37
N ASN A 49 -4.07 1.01 21.85
CA ASN A 49 -4.04 1.86 23.04
C ASN A 49 -4.20 3.37 22.72
N SER A 50 -4.34 3.74 21.46
CA SER A 50 -4.55 5.15 21.08
C SER A 50 -6.03 5.51 21.02
N THR A 51 -6.32 6.81 21.10
CA THR A 51 -7.68 7.36 20.90
C THR A 51 -8.21 7.13 19.49
N ASP A 52 -7.32 6.87 18.52
CA ASP A 52 -7.67 6.68 17.12
C ASP A 52 -8.30 5.30 16.86
N TYR A 53 -8.16 4.36 17.79
CA TYR A 53 -8.69 3.01 17.67
C TYR A 53 -10.22 2.95 17.50
N ASN A 54 -10.94 4.00 17.91
CA ASN A 54 -12.39 4.07 17.74
C ASN A 54 -12.84 4.52 16.33
N HIS A 55 -11.90 4.83 15.43
CA HIS A 55 -12.24 5.25 14.07
C HIS A 55 -12.81 4.07 13.23
N PRO A 56 -13.74 4.30 12.30
CA PRO A 56 -14.27 3.23 11.44
C PRO A 56 -13.20 2.43 10.66
N ILE A 57 -12.09 3.07 10.29
CA ILE A 57 -10.96 2.42 9.59
C ILE A 57 -10.17 1.43 10.45
N SER A 58 -10.35 1.45 11.77
CA SER A 58 -9.50 0.69 12.69
C SER A 58 -9.51 -0.81 12.45
N LYS A 59 -10.65 -1.37 12.05
CA LYS A 59 -10.76 -2.79 11.71
C LYS A 59 -9.79 -3.17 10.58
N SER A 60 -9.72 -2.35 9.53
CA SER A 60 -8.82 -2.56 8.41
C SER A 60 -7.35 -2.41 8.82
N ILE A 61 -7.00 -1.38 9.61
CA ILE A 61 -5.63 -1.19 10.13
C ILE A 61 -5.20 -2.38 11.01
N VAL A 62 -6.07 -2.86 11.90
CA VAL A 62 -5.79 -4.06 12.71
C VAL A 62 -5.50 -5.26 11.81
N ARG A 63 -6.34 -5.50 10.81
CA ARG A 63 -6.16 -6.64 9.90
C ARG A 63 -4.84 -6.56 9.14
N LEU A 64 -4.46 -5.37 8.66
CA LEU A 64 -3.16 -5.14 8.04
C LEU A 64 -2.00 -5.42 9.01
N LEU A 65 -2.08 -4.96 10.25
CA LEU A 65 -1.03 -5.16 11.25
C LEU A 65 -0.92 -6.62 11.71
N GLU A 66 -2.05 -7.34 11.87
CA GLU A 66 -2.05 -8.76 12.18
C GLU A 66 -1.45 -9.61 11.04
N ASN A 67 -1.58 -9.11 9.80
CA ASN A 67 -1.10 -9.74 8.57
C ASN A 67 0.14 -9.07 7.99
N TYR A 68 0.89 -8.29 8.79
CA TYR A 68 1.98 -7.44 8.30
C TYR A 68 3.05 -8.17 7.47
N HIS A 69 3.24 -9.47 7.73
CA HIS A 69 4.21 -10.32 7.05
C HIS A 69 3.80 -10.75 5.64
N TYR A 70 2.54 -10.54 5.24
CA TYR A 70 2.05 -10.76 3.87
C TYR A 70 2.29 -9.55 2.97
N HIS A 71 2.73 -8.41 3.53
CA HIS A 71 2.91 -7.19 2.77
C HIS A 71 4.37 -7.01 2.34
N GLU A 72 4.56 -6.49 1.14
CA GLU A 72 5.90 -6.26 0.57
C GLU A 72 6.24 -4.78 0.52
N ASN A 73 7.46 -4.46 0.96
CA ASN A 73 8.04 -3.12 0.95
C ASN A 73 7.13 -2.04 1.56
N VAL A 74 6.45 -2.37 2.66
CA VAL A 74 5.66 -1.40 3.42
C VAL A 74 6.59 -0.28 3.87
N GLY A 75 6.20 0.95 3.53
CA GLY A 75 6.94 2.15 3.86
C GLY A 75 6.97 2.47 5.35
N LYS A 76 7.54 3.62 5.70
CA LYS A 76 7.64 4.04 7.11
C LYS A 76 6.29 4.59 7.59
N THR A 77 5.98 4.39 8.86
CA THR A 77 4.91 5.16 9.50
C THR A 77 5.33 6.61 9.63
N LEU A 78 4.39 7.54 9.48
CA LEU A 78 4.65 8.98 9.54
C LEU A 78 4.22 9.59 10.88
N THR A 79 4.94 10.63 11.31
CA THR A 79 4.51 11.47 12.43
C THR A 79 3.47 12.51 12.00
N ASP A 80 2.82 13.14 12.97
CA ASP A 80 1.85 14.20 12.68
C ASP A 80 2.53 15.41 12.00
N GLU A 81 3.79 15.70 12.33
CA GLU A 81 4.61 16.74 11.67
C GLU A 81 4.94 16.37 10.22
N GLU A 82 5.35 15.13 9.95
CA GLU A 82 5.64 14.67 8.58
C GLU A 82 4.37 14.74 7.71
N ILE A 83 3.23 14.31 8.25
CA ILE A 83 1.92 14.41 7.59
C ILE A 83 1.56 15.88 7.33
N LYS A 84 1.80 16.78 8.29
CA LYS A 84 1.54 18.21 8.13
C LYS A 84 2.40 18.82 7.02
N MET A 85 3.68 18.45 6.92
CA MET A 85 4.55 18.90 5.83
C MET A 85 4.06 18.43 4.46
N ILE A 86 3.53 17.21 4.37
CA ILE A 86 2.92 16.68 3.14
C ILE A 86 1.66 17.46 2.79
N GLU A 87 0.77 17.70 3.76
CA GLU A 87 -0.42 18.54 3.60
C GLU A 87 -0.08 19.96 3.09
N GLU A 88 0.97 20.57 3.65
CA GLU A 88 1.47 21.88 3.23
C GLU A 88 2.03 21.85 1.79
N LYS A 89 2.80 20.82 1.44
CA LYS A 89 3.33 20.64 0.07
C LYS A 89 2.21 20.48 -0.96
N LEU A 90 1.16 19.70 -0.62
CA LEU A 90 0.00 19.46 -1.49
C LEU A 90 -1.00 20.60 -1.48
N ASN A 91 -0.85 21.57 -0.56
CA ASN A 91 -1.84 22.61 -0.29
C ASN A 91 -3.25 22.05 -0.02
N LEU A 92 -3.33 20.95 0.73
CA LEU A 92 -4.55 20.22 1.03
C LEU A 92 -4.54 19.70 2.47
N LYS A 93 -5.72 19.33 2.98
CA LYS A 93 -5.86 18.61 4.25
C LYS A 93 -6.29 17.18 3.97
N LEU A 94 -5.43 16.21 4.28
CA LEU A 94 -5.66 14.81 3.97
C LEU A 94 -6.85 14.25 4.77
N PRO A 95 -7.58 13.25 4.22
CA PRO A 95 -8.64 12.56 4.93
C PRO A 95 -8.15 12.03 6.28
N LYS A 96 -8.98 12.12 7.32
CA LYS A 96 -8.62 11.61 8.65
C LYS A 96 -8.28 10.12 8.59
N SER A 97 -9.07 9.34 7.87
CA SER A 97 -8.87 7.91 7.66
C SER A 97 -7.49 7.61 7.06
N TYR A 98 -7.07 8.35 6.03
CA TYR A 98 -5.77 8.18 5.40
C TYR A 98 -4.62 8.56 6.34
N LYS A 99 -4.76 9.64 7.12
CA LYS A 99 -3.77 10.00 8.14
C LYS A 99 -3.56 8.91 9.19
N LEU A 100 -4.61 8.21 9.60
CA LEU A 100 -4.48 7.08 10.52
C LEU A 100 -3.72 5.91 9.88
N PHE A 101 -3.97 5.62 8.61
CA PHE A 101 -3.20 4.62 7.87
C PHE A 101 -1.70 4.97 7.81
N LEU A 102 -1.37 6.21 7.45
CA LEU A 102 0.01 6.71 7.41
C LEU A 102 0.70 6.61 8.79
N LYS A 103 -0.03 6.91 9.87
CA LYS A 103 0.50 6.95 11.23
C LYS A 103 0.77 5.56 11.84
N TYR A 104 -0.06 4.56 11.48
CA TYR A 104 -0.05 3.26 12.17
C TYR A 104 0.40 2.09 11.30
N PHE A 105 0.25 2.15 9.98
CA PHE A 105 0.64 1.07 9.09
C PHE A 105 1.90 1.41 8.30
N GLY A 106 1.85 2.47 7.52
CA GLY A 106 2.95 2.91 6.66
C GLY A 106 2.48 3.90 5.60
N ASP A 107 3.42 4.54 4.92
CA ASP A 107 3.12 5.54 3.90
C ASP A 107 2.85 4.98 2.49
N GLY A 108 2.94 3.67 2.32
CA GLY A 108 2.71 2.94 1.07
C GLY A 108 3.21 1.50 1.18
N GLY A 109 3.17 0.77 0.07
CA GLY A 109 3.71 -0.59 -0.04
C GLY A 109 3.57 -1.15 -1.45
N HIS A 110 4.56 -1.94 -1.89
CA HIS A 110 4.50 -2.59 -3.21
C HIS A 110 3.32 -3.55 -3.29
N TRP A 111 3.11 -4.31 -2.20
CA TRP A 111 2.00 -5.23 -2.04
C TRP A 111 1.42 -5.08 -0.64
N VAL A 112 0.34 -4.30 -0.52
CA VAL A 112 -0.53 -4.25 0.64
C VAL A 112 -1.67 -5.23 0.37
N PHE A 113 -1.44 -6.50 0.74
CA PHE A 113 -2.18 -7.65 0.23
C PHE A 113 -2.01 -7.70 -1.30
N VAL A 114 -3.10 -7.58 -2.04
CA VAL A 114 -3.14 -7.61 -3.50
C VAL A 114 -3.13 -6.22 -4.14
N GLN A 115 -2.96 -5.15 -3.35
CA GLN A 115 -2.98 -3.77 -3.84
C GLN A 115 -1.61 -3.10 -3.73
N ASN A 116 -1.26 -2.30 -4.74
CA ASN A 116 -0.18 -1.33 -4.61
C ASN A 116 -0.72 -0.05 -3.94
N ILE A 117 0.09 0.58 -3.08
CA ILE A 117 -0.17 1.94 -2.59
C ILE A 117 1.15 2.70 -2.68
N ASP A 118 1.17 3.80 -3.44
CA ASP A 118 2.37 4.60 -3.57
C ASP A 118 2.68 5.38 -2.28
N SER A 119 3.97 5.62 -2.05
CA SER A 119 4.39 6.50 -0.96
C SER A 119 3.86 7.90 -1.20
N ILE A 120 3.04 8.42 -0.28
CA ILE A 120 2.54 9.80 -0.38
C ILE A 120 3.66 10.86 -0.37
N GLN A 121 4.85 10.51 0.11
CA GLN A 121 6.01 11.41 0.05
C GLN A 121 6.49 11.64 -1.39
N ASN A 122 6.30 10.64 -2.25
CA ASN A 122 6.54 10.68 -3.69
C ASN A 122 5.25 10.96 -4.48
N GLY A 123 4.10 10.84 -3.81
CA GLY A 123 2.75 11.09 -4.31
C GLY A 123 2.49 12.56 -4.69
N GLY A 124 1.48 12.75 -5.52
CA GLY A 124 1.11 14.03 -6.10
C GLY A 124 -0.15 13.92 -6.95
N PHE A 125 -0.54 15.03 -7.56
CA PHE A 125 -1.68 15.04 -8.45
C PHE A 125 -1.37 14.27 -9.74
N TYR A 126 -2.38 13.61 -10.32
CA TYR A 126 -2.20 12.73 -11.48
C TYR A 126 -1.51 13.45 -12.66
N LYS A 127 -1.81 14.74 -12.83
CA LYS A 127 -1.18 15.65 -13.82
C LYS A 127 0.35 15.73 -13.69
N GLU A 128 0.92 15.52 -12.51
CA GLU A 128 2.37 15.55 -12.27
C GLU A 128 3.09 14.32 -12.85
N TYR A 129 2.35 13.23 -13.09
CA TYR A 129 2.87 11.99 -13.66
C TYR A 129 2.66 11.88 -15.18
N ASP A 130 2.00 12.87 -15.79
CA ASP A 130 1.79 12.95 -17.23
C ASP A 130 3.01 13.56 -17.94
N TYR A 131 4.13 12.82 -17.93
CA TYR A 131 5.40 13.28 -18.51
C TYR A 131 5.31 13.62 -20.00
N ASN A 132 4.34 13.04 -20.72
CA ASN A 132 4.15 13.24 -22.15
C ASN A 132 3.04 14.26 -22.48
N LYS A 133 2.42 14.89 -21.48
CA LYS A 133 1.31 15.86 -21.66
C LYS A 133 0.14 15.29 -22.47
N THR A 134 -0.18 14.03 -22.22
CA THR A 134 -1.22 13.26 -22.89
C THR A 134 -2.56 13.27 -22.16
N LEU A 135 -2.60 13.70 -20.90
CA LEU A 135 -3.85 13.83 -20.16
C LEU A 135 -4.64 15.03 -20.63
N ASN A 136 -5.93 14.77 -20.88
CA ASN A 136 -6.92 15.81 -21.07
C ASN A 136 -7.03 16.68 -19.82
N GLU A 137 -7.38 17.95 -20.01
CA GLU A 137 -7.65 18.89 -18.91
C GLU A 137 -8.79 18.38 -18.01
N PHE A 138 -9.72 17.62 -18.59
CA PHE A 138 -10.86 17.03 -17.91
C PHE A 138 -11.01 15.55 -18.20
N VAL A 139 -11.57 14.84 -17.24
CA VAL A 139 -12.01 13.45 -17.35
C VAL A 139 -13.47 13.34 -16.93
N TYR A 140 -14.10 12.22 -17.27
CA TYR A 140 -15.51 11.99 -16.97
C TYR A 140 -15.70 10.84 -15.99
N LEU A 141 -16.59 11.04 -15.02
CA LEU A 141 -17.15 9.99 -14.17
C LEU A 141 -18.66 9.92 -14.44
N GLY A 142 -19.06 9.03 -15.34
CA GLY A 142 -20.40 9.09 -15.93
C GLY A 142 -20.60 10.40 -16.68
N GLU A 143 -21.61 11.19 -16.30
CA GLU A 143 -21.87 12.51 -16.89
C GLU A 143 -21.11 13.65 -16.18
N GLU A 144 -20.49 13.38 -15.03
CA GLU A 144 -19.76 14.38 -14.25
C GLU A 144 -18.42 14.70 -14.93
N LYS A 145 -18.20 15.98 -15.23
CA LYS A 145 -16.93 16.49 -15.78
C LYS A 145 -16.03 16.95 -14.63
N ILE A 146 -14.85 16.33 -14.52
CA ILE A 146 -13.90 16.55 -13.41
C ILE A 146 -12.58 17.09 -13.97
N MET A 147 -11.99 18.07 -13.29
CA MET A 147 -10.67 18.58 -13.66
C MET A 147 -9.60 17.57 -13.28
N THR A 148 -8.73 17.23 -14.22
CA THR A 148 -7.64 16.27 -13.98
C THR A 148 -6.69 16.74 -12.88
N GLU A 149 -6.50 18.04 -12.72
CA GLU A 149 -5.64 18.60 -11.67
C GLU A 149 -6.21 18.48 -10.26
N SER A 150 -7.49 18.11 -10.08
CA SER A 150 -8.07 17.80 -8.77
C SER A 150 -8.00 16.31 -8.42
N LEU A 151 -7.30 15.50 -9.22
CA LEU A 151 -7.13 14.07 -8.96
C LEU A 151 -5.83 13.84 -8.18
N LEU A 152 -5.94 13.58 -6.88
CA LEU A 152 -4.79 13.20 -6.06
C LEU A 152 -4.58 11.70 -6.16
N SER A 153 -3.39 11.25 -6.54
CA SER A 153 -3.12 9.83 -6.79
C SER A 153 -2.94 9.06 -5.46
N LEU A 154 -3.65 7.95 -5.28
CA LEU A 154 -3.32 6.93 -4.26
C LEU A 154 -2.21 6.00 -4.77
N MET A 155 -2.22 5.78 -6.09
CA MET A 155 -1.23 5.02 -6.85
C MET A 155 -1.14 5.58 -8.26
N ILE A 156 0.00 5.45 -8.91
CA ILE A 156 0.26 5.89 -10.30
C ILE A 156 -0.19 4.81 -11.30
N GLY A 157 -0.24 3.54 -10.86
CA GLY A 157 -0.73 2.44 -11.66
C GLY A 157 -0.82 1.14 -10.86
N ASP A 158 -1.73 0.26 -11.25
CA ASP A 158 -1.82 -1.12 -10.79
C ASP A 158 -1.48 -2.12 -11.93
N SER A 159 -1.60 -3.41 -11.64
CA SER A 159 -1.36 -4.48 -12.61
C SER A 159 -2.33 -4.49 -13.80
N ASN A 160 -3.46 -3.79 -13.70
CA ASN A 160 -4.46 -3.69 -14.77
C ASN A 160 -4.25 -2.45 -15.65
N GLY A 161 -3.27 -1.59 -15.33
CA GLY A 161 -2.99 -0.38 -16.09
C GLY A 161 -3.86 0.81 -15.72
N GLY A 162 -4.66 0.72 -14.65
CA GLY A 162 -5.41 1.85 -14.09
C GLY A 162 -4.87 2.30 -12.74
N ALA A 163 -5.52 3.27 -12.12
CA ALA A 163 -5.06 3.86 -10.87
C ALA A 163 -6.22 4.38 -10.02
N TRP A 164 -6.14 4.21 -8.70
CA TRP A 164 -7.07 4.87 -7.79
C TRP A 164 -6.61 6.30 -7.48
N CYS A 165 -7.54 7.26 -7.57
CA CYS A 165 -7.31 8.66 -7.22
C CYS A 165 -8.43 9.22 -6.35
N TRP A 166 -8.08 10.10 -5.40
CA TRP A 166 -9.05 10.90 -4.65
C TRP A 166 -9.62 12.03 -5.50
N LEU A 167 -10.92 12.27 -5.33
CA LEU A 167 -11.65 13.37 -5.94
C LEU A 167 -11.61 14.61 -5.02
N THR A 168 -10.52 15.38 -5.04
CA THR A 168 -10.30 16.46 -4.06
C THR A 168 -11.16 17.70 -4.31
N HIS A 169 -11.91 17.74 -5.41
CA HIS A 169 -12.89 18.79 -5.70
C HIS A 169 -14.17 18.64 -4.87
N GLU A 170 -14.41 17.47 -4.26
CA GLU A 170 -15.61 17.24 -3.45
C GLU A 170 -15.51 17.96 -2.08
N GLU A 171 -16.56 18.68 -1.70
CA GLU A 171 -16.72 19.16 -0.32
C GLU A 171 -17.27 18.03 0.56
N ARG A 172 -16.44 17.52 1.47
CA ARG A 172 -16.84 16.46 2.41
C ARG A 172 -16.37 16.75 3.81
N LYS A 173 -17.15 16.25 4.78
CA LYS A 173 -16.77 16.30 6.20
C LYS A 173 -15.40 15.64 6.40
N ASP A 174 -14.53 16.33 7.12
CA ASP A 174 -13.17 15.90 7.44
C ASP A 174 -12.31 15.53 6.20
N ASN A 175 -12.69 16.05 5.02
CA ASN A 175 -12.06 15.76 3.73
C ASN A 175 -12.03 14.27 3.38
N GLU A 176 -13.01 13.49 3.83
CA GLU A 176 -13.18 12.09 3.43
C GLU A 176 -13.68 11.99 1.98
N TRP A 177 -12.86 12.44 1.03
CA TRP A 177 -13.10 12.43 -0.41
C TRP A 177 -13.31 11.03 -0.94
N SER A 178 -14.17 10.91 -1.95
CA SER A 178 -14.31 9.66 -2.70
C SER A 178 -13.02 9.29 -3.40
N LEU A 179 -12.84 8.01 -3.67
CA LEU A 179 -11.87 7.54 -4.65
C LEU A 179 -12.59 7.03 -5.88
N ALA A 180 -12.00 7.27 -7.04
CA ALA A 180 -12.43 6.71 -8.33
C ALA A 180 -11.25 6.04 -9.01
N TYR A 181 -11.54 5.11 -9.92
CA TYR A 181 -10.54 4.37 -10.66
C TYR A 181 -10.33 5.00 -12.04
N TYR A 182 -9.16 5.57 -12.28
CA TYR A 182 -8.76 6.12 -13.57
C TYR A 182 -8.22 5.03 -14.49
N MET A 183 -8.79 4.90 -15.68
CA MET A 183 -8.31 4.01 -16.74
C MET A 183 -8.74 4.54 -18.10
N ASP A 184 -7.85 4.50 -19.09
CA ASP A 184 -8.10 4.89 -20.49
C ASP A 184 -8.75 6.28 -20.65
N GLY A 185 -8.27 7.26 -19.87
CA GLY A 185 -8.73 8.66 -19.96
C GLY A 185 -10.09 8.92 -19.32
N CYS A 186 -10.68 7.95 -18.62
CA CYS A 186 -11.96 8.07 -17.93
C CYS A 186 -11.84 7.64 -16.47
N LEU A 187 -12.79 8.12 -15.65
CA LEU A 187 -12.97 7.64 -14.29
C LEU A 187 -14.10 6.62 -14.27
N HIS A 188 -13.81 5.47 -13.68
CA HIS A 188 -14.69 4.33 -13.52
C HIS A 188 -14.82 4.03 -12.05
N TYR A 189 -16.02 3.63 -11.63
CA TYR A 189 -16.32 3.22 -10.26
C TYR A 189 -16.00 4.31 -9.20
N LYS A 190 -16.74 4.32 -8.10
CA LYS A 190 -16.58 5.33 -7.06
C LYS A 190 -16.84 4.70 -5.72
N VAL A 191 -15.86 4.79 -4.83
CA VAL A 191 -15.98 4.39 -3.42
C VAL A 191 -16.11 5.65 -2.56
N LYS A 192 -16.84 5.57 -1.45
CA LYS A 192 -17.22 6.77 -0.69
C LYS A 192 -16.03 7.49 -0.08
N ASN A 193 -15.01 6.76 0.35
CA ASN A 193 -13.79 7.29 0.94
C ASN A 193 -12.72 6.20 1.09
N PHE A 194 -11.57 6.58 1.65
CA PHE A 194 -10.45 5.66 1.87
C PHE A 194 -10.76 4.56 2.90
N THR A 195 -11.69 4.79 3.84
CA THR A 195 -12.12 3.72 4.77
C THR A 195 -12.78 2.57 4.03
N GLU A 196 -13.71 2.87 3.12
CA GLU A 196 -14.37 1.86 2.27
C GLU A 196 -13.37 1.16 1.35
N TRP A 197 -12.51 1.93 0.69
CA TRP A 197 -11.46 1.38 -0.18
C TRP A 197 -10.56 0.39 0.59
N LEU A 198 -10.10 0.78 1.78
CA LEU A 198 -9.21 -0.05 2.59
C LEU A 198 -9.91 -1.27 3.19
N GLU A 199 -11.22 -1.20 3.45
CA GLU A 199 -11.99 -2.37 3.90
C GLU A 199 -12.00 -3.50 2.86
N VAL A 200 -12.15 -3.15 1.58
CA VAL A 200 -12.06 -4.10 0.47
C VAL A 200 -10.64 -4.64 0.33
N ALA A 201 -9.64 -3.75 0.28
CA ALA A 201 -8.22 -4.13 0.16
C ALA A 201 -7.76 -5.03 1.33
N ALA A 202 -8.13 -4.67 2.56
CA ALA A 202 -7.81 -5.46 3.75
C ALA A 202 -8.53 -6.81 3.77
N SER A 203 -9.53 -7.01 2.91
CA SER A 203 -10.20 -8.30 2.72
C SER A 203 -9.45 -9.27 1.81
N ASP A 204 -8.22 -8.94 1.41
CA ASP A 204 -7.40 -9.70 0.47
C ASP A 204 -8.06 -9.80 -0.92
N ARG A 205 -8.73 -8.71 -1.32
CA ARG A 205 -9.41 -8.57 -2.60
C ARG A 205 -8.87 -7.35 -3.32
N GLU A 206 -8.72 -7.48 -4.63
CA GLU A 206 -8.38 -6.37 -5.50
C GLU A 206 -9.58 -5.44 -5.59
N VAL A 207 -9.40 -4.18 -5.22
CA VAL A 207 -10.53 -3.27 -5.02
C VAL A 207 -11.30 -3.08 -6.32
N ILE A 208 -10.62 -2.93 -7.47
CA ILE A 208 -11.32 -2.74 -8.75
C ILE A 208 -12.19 -3.94 -9.14
N ARG A 209 -11.76 -5.17 -8.85
CA ARG A 209 -12.55 -6.39 -9.12
C ARG A 209 -13.80 -6.52 -8.26
N GLU A 210 -13.82 -5.90 -7.08
CA GLU A 210 -15.02 -5.86 -6.25
C GLU A 210 -16.13 -5.00 -6.86
N TYR A 211 -15.77 -4.00 -7.67
CA TYR A 211 -16.72 -3.06 -8.28
C TYR A 211 -17.00 -3.38 -9.75
N ASP A 212 -16.04 -3.94 -10.50
CA ASP A 212 -16.22 -4.38 -11.90
C ASP A 212 -16.88 -5.77 -12.02
N ILE A 213 -17.99 -5.99 -11.30
CA ILE A 213 -18.67 -7.30 -11.23
C ILE A 213 -19.21 -7.74 -12.61
N GLU A 214 -19.54 -6.78 -13.47
CA GLU A 214 -20.03 -7.02 -14.83
C GLU A 214 -18.89 -7.10 -15.86
N GLU A 215 -17.62 -7.11 -15.43
CA GLU A 215 -16.41 -7.18 -16.28
C GLU A 215 -16.39 -6.14 -17.40
N LYS A 216 -16.91 -4.93 -17.13
CA LYS A 216 -16.97 -3.84 -18.12
C LYS A 216 -15.58 -3.35 -18.52
N LEU A 217 -14.61 -3.50 -17.64
CA LEU A 217 -13.22 -3.14 -17.90
C LEU A 217 -12.40 -4.31 -18.47
N GLY A 218 -12.97 -5.52 -18.57
CA GLY A 218 -12.29 -6.68 -19.14
C GLY A 218 -11.06 -7.13 -18.34
N LEU A 219 -11.07 -6.93 -17.02
CA LEU A 219 -9.97 -7.23 -16.11
C LEU A 219 -9.95 -8.74 -15.78
N GLY A 220 -9.52 -9.54 -16.75
CA GLY A 220 -9.34 -11.00 -16.63
C GLY A 220 -8.18 -11.37 -15.72
#